data_AF-A0A936T006-F1
#
_entry.id   AF-A0A936T006-F1
#
_cell.length_a   1.000
_cell.length_b   1.000
_cell.length_c   1.000
_cell.angle_alpha   90.00
_cell.angle_beta   90.00
_cell.angle_gamma   90.00
#
_symmetry.space_group_name_H-M   'P 1'
#
loop_
_entity.id
_entity.type
_entity.pdbx_description
1 polymer ?
#
loop_
_entity_poly.entity_id
_entity_poly.type
_entity_poly.pdbx_seq_one_letter_code
_entity_poly.pdbx_strand_id
1 'polypeptide(L)'
;MRRLGLCLLAATMAAFLCGCEDDTTDTTETVDVGPPTMELVSPVEGACVAIGDDPDTRLPFILKTSALYLRPPGICGDAVQCGQLLLWANDKLYQRSSTNVIDWELSSVINRYGEFLIKIEAVTDAGDPILDADGAPLVATRTITTAVSCEASR
;
A
#
# COMPACT_ATOMS: atom_id res chain seq x y z
N MET A 1 -1.39 73.53 -14.67
CA MET A 1 -0.29 73.74 -15.63
C MET A 1 -0.47 72.75 -16.78
N ARG A 2 -0.37 73.23 -18.02
CA ARG A 2 -0.65 72.56 -19.30
C ARG A 2 0.47 71.60 -19.75
N ARG A 3 0.09 70.52 -20.44
CA ARG A 3 0.61 69.92 -21.71
C ARG A 3 0.00 68.50 -21.78
N LEU A 4 -1.04 68.16 -22.55
CA LEU A 4 -1.29 68.26 -24.00
C LEU A 4 -0.13 67.76 -24.85
N GLY A 5 -0.24 66.50 -25.28
CA GLY A 5 0.53 65.83 -26.32
C GLY A 5 -0.32 64.71 -26.91
N LEU A 6 -0.76 64.90 -28.16
CA LEU A 6 -1.81 64.17 -28.88
C LEU A 6 -1.20 63.12 -29.82
N CYS A 7 -1.88 61.98 -29.95
CA CYS A 7 -1.99 61.02 -31.07
C CYS A 7 -0.82 60.78 -32.05
N LEU A 8 -0.51 59.49 -32.29
CA LEU A 8 -0.53 58.94 -33.64
C LEU A 8 -0.92 57.45 -33.64
N LEU A 9 -1.85 57.11 -34.54
CA LEU A 9 -2.47 55.80 -34.75
C LEU A 9 -1.52 54.81 -35.44
N ALA A 10 -1.71 53.52 -35.15
CA ALA A 10 -1.64 52.49 -36.18
C ALA A 10 -2.68 51.40 -35.89
N ALA A 11 -3.63 51.25 -36.80
CA ALA A 11 -4.71 50.29 -36.78
C ALA A 11 -4.34 49.06 -37.63
N THR A 12 -4.52 47.86 -37.07
CA THR A 12 -4.63 46.57 -37.76
C THR A 12 -5.15 45.57 -36.74
N MET A 13 -6.08 44.63 -36.97
CA MET A 13 -7.06 44.35 -38.01
C MET A 13 -7.81 43.11 -37.48
N ALA A 14 -9.10 43.04 -37.76
CA ALA A 14 -9.91 41.83 -37.87
C ALA A 14 -10.18 40.95 -36.61
N ALA A 15 -11.49 40.82 -36.36
CA ALA A 15 -12.15 39.87 -35.50
C ALA A 15 -11.85 38.41 -35.85
N PHE A 16 -11.71 37.58 -34.82
CA PHE A 16 -12.05 36.16 -34.88
C PHE A 16 -12.80 35.79 -33.59
N LEU A 17 -14.12 35.74 -33.69
CA LEU A 17 -14.98 34.96 -32.80
C LEU A 17 -14.86 33.50 -33.26
N CYS A 18 -14.06 32.72 -32.53
CA CYS A 18 -14.17 31.26 -32.38
C CYS A 18 -13.72 31.05 -30.92
N GLY A 19 -14.58 30.70 -29.96
CA GLY A 19 -15.50 29.58 -30.08
C GLY A 19 -14.71 28.28 -29.88
N CYS A 20 -14.05 28.15 -28.74
CA CYS A 20 -13.70 26.87 -28.13
C CYS A 20 -14.02 27.02 -26.64
N GLU A 21 -15.26 26.73 -26.27
CA GLU A 21 -15.51 26.09 -24.99
C GLU A 21 -14.69 24.80 -25.04
N ASP A 22 -13.55 24.78 -24.35
CA ASP A 22 -12.99 23.50 -23.95
C ASP A 22 -13.94 22.95 -22.89
N ASP A 23 -14.98 22.24 -23.35
CA ASP A 23 -15.63 21.17 -22.62
C ASP A 23 -14.53 20.17 -22.25
N THR A 24 -13.77 20.50 -21.22
CA THR A 24 -12.95 19.52 -20.51
C THR A 24 -13.96 18.69 -19.73
N THR A 25 -14.59 17.77 -20.44
CA THR A 25 -15.22 16.62 -19.80
C THR A 25 -14.07 15.88 -19.15
N ASP A 26 -13.83 16.19 -17.87
CA ASP A 26 -13.05 15.34 -16.97
C ASP A 26 -13.77 13.99 -16.93
N THR A 27 -13.44 13.17 -17.93
CA THR A 27 -13.84 11.78 -17.95
C THR A 27 -12.83 11.11 -17.03
N THR A 28 -13.08 11.18 -15.73
CA THR A 28 -12.49 10.23 -14.79
C THR A 28 -13.08 8.88 -15.15
N GLU A 29 -12.49 8.21 -16.14
CA GLU A 29 -12.70 6.79 -16.36
C GLU A 29 -12.18 6.10 -15.10
N THR A 30 -13.10 5.79 -14.18
CA THR A 30 -12.83 4.90 -13.07
C THR A 30 -12.60 3.52 -13.67
N VAL A 31 -11.34 3.17 -13.91
CA VAL A 31 -10.96 1.83 -14.32
C VAL A 31 -11.36 0.90 -13.17
N ASP A 32 -12.40 0.10 -13.39
CA ASP A 32 -12.77 -0.97 -12.47
C ASP A 32 -11.67 -2.04 -12.51
N VAL A 33 -10.82 -2.03 -11.48
CA VAL A 33 -9.73 -2.99 -11.31
C VAL A 33 -10.17 -4.27 -10.60
N GLY A 34 -11.46 -4.39 -10.26
CA GLY A 34 -12.02 -5.50 -9.50
C GLY A 34 -11.75 -5.41 -7.99
N PRO A 35 -12.24 -6.38 -7.21
CA PRO A 35 -11.98 -6.44 -5.77
C PRO A 35 -10.50 -6.75 -5.48
N PRO A 36 -9.96 -6.24 -4.36
CA PRO A 36 -8.56 -6.47 -4.03
C PRO A 36 -8.38 -7.92 -3.57
N THR A 37 -7.23 -8.52 -3.89
CA THR A 37 -6.87 -9.84 -3.36
C THR A 37 -5.50 -9.80 -2.69
N MET A 38 -5.31 -10.70 -1.73
CA MET A 38 -4.06 -10.84 -0.99
C MET A 38 -3.85 -12.30 -0.62
N GLU A 39 -2.68 -12.83 -0.95
CA GLU A 39 -2.25 -14.18 -0.65
C GLU A 39 -0.87 -14.14 0.01
N LEU A 40 -0.73 -14.79 1.17
CA LEU A 40 0.57 -14.97 1.81
C LEU A 40 1.28 -16.20 1.23
N VAL A 41 2.30 -15.96 0.43
CA VAL A 41 3.04 -16.99 -0.32
C VAL A 41 4.14 -17.64 0.54
N SER A 42 4.87 -16.83 1.31
CA SER A 42 5.97 -17.29 2.14
C SER A 42 6.00 -16.54 3.47
N PRO A 43 6.32 -17.21 4.60
CA PRO A 43 6.50 -18.66 4.73
C PRO A 43 5.22 -19.46 4.44
N VAL A 44 5.37 -20.76 4.15
CA VAL A 44 4.20 -21.65 3.98
C VAL A 44 3.56 -21.97 5.33
N GLU A 45 2.31 -22.44 5.31
CA GLU A 45 1.59 -22.80 6.54
C GLU A 45 2.34 -23.92 7.28
N GLY A 46 2.52 -23.76 8.59
CA GLY A 46 3.25 -24.69 9.45
C GLY A 46 4.76 -24.71 9.21
N ALA A 47 5.31 -23.77 8.44
CA ALA A 47 6.74 -23.74 8.18
C ALA A 47 7.55 -23.57 9.47
N CYS A 48 8.61 -24.37 9.60
CA CYS A 48 9.71 -24.04 10.50
C CYS A 48 10.65 -23.07 9.77
N VAL A 49 10.94 -21.93 10.40
CA VAL A 49 11.86 -20.91 9.92
C VAL A 49 13.09 -20.88 10.83
N ALA A 50 14.25 -21.21 10.27
CA ALA A 50 15.53 -21.10 10.96
C ALA A 50 15.97 -19.63 10.94
N ILE A 51 15.97 -18.98 12.11
CA ILE A 51 16.35 -17.56 12.26
C ILE A 51 17.74 -17.38 12.88
N GLY A 52 18.39 -18.49 13.29
CA GLY A 52 19.70 -18.49 13.93
C GLY A 52 19.71 -17.83 15.30
N ASP A 53 20.90 -17.37 15.70
CA ASP A 53 21.15 -16.71 16.98
C ASP A 53 21.34 -15.19 16.87
N ASP A 54 21.33 -14.63 15.66
CA ASP A 54 21.52 -13.18 15.44
C ASP A 54 20.30 -12.37 15.93
N PRO A 55 20.42 -11.50 16.95
CA PRO A 55 19.32 -10.67 17.46
C PRO A 55 18.67 -9.76 16.41
N ASP A 56 19.41 -9.36 15.38
CA ASP A 56 18.95 -8.41 14.35
C ASP A 56 18.42 -9.11 13.09
N THR A 57 18.21 -10.43 13.17
CA THR A 57 17.64 -11.23 12.09
C THR A 57 16.25 -10.74 11.68
N ARG A 58 15.96 -10.86 10.39
CA ARG A 58 14.70 -10.43 9.78
C ARG A 58 14.03 -11.61 9.09
N LEU A 59 12.73 -11.75 9.30
CA LEU A 59 11.93 -12.78 8.66
C LEU A 59 11.06 -12.18 7.55
N PRO A 60 11.33 -12.47 6.26
CA PRO A 60 10.51 -11.95 5.17
C PRO A 60 9.19 -12.69 5.05
N PHE A 61 8.09 -11.93 5.00
CA PHE A 61 6.79 -12.38 4.53
C PHE A 61 6.55 -11.86 3.12
N ILE A 62 6.26 -12.75 2.19
CA ILE A 62 6.07 -12.43 0.77
C ILE A 62 4.60 -12.61 0.43
N LEU A 63 3.97 -11.54 -0.06
CA LEU A 63 2.59 -11.54 -0.47
C LEU A 63 2.47 -11.39 -1.99
N LYS A 64 1.42 -11.99 -2.53
CA LYS A 64 0.84 -11.62 -3.82
C LYS A 64 -0.38 -10.78 -3.56
N THR A 65 -0.52 -9.69 -4.29
CA THR A 65 -1.68 -8.80 -4.20
C THR A 65 -2.17 -8.46 -5.61
N SER A 66 -3.48 -8.24 -5.75
CA SER A 66 -4.07 -7.70 -6.98
C SER A 66 -5.06 -6.60 -6.62
N ALA A 67 -5.20 -5.59 -7.48
CA ALA A 67 -6.11 -4.46 -7.26
C ALA A 67 -5.96 -3.80 -5.87
N LEU A 68 -4.73 -3.82 -5.32
CA LEU A 68 -4.39 -3.23 -4.03
C LEU A 68 -3.17 -2.32 -4.22
N TYR A 69 -3.36 -1.03 -3.95
CA TYR A 69 -2.30 -0.02 -4.09
C TYR A 69 -1.60 0.17 -2.75
N LEU A 70 -0.44 -0.46 -2.60
CA LEU A 70 0.36 -0.29 -1.39
C LEU A 70 1.17 1.02 -1.45
N ARG A 71 0.99 1.86 -0.43
CA ARG A 71 1.57 3.19 -0.29
C ARG A 71 1.92 3.48 1.18
N PRO A 72 2.92 4.35 1.43
CA PRO A 72 3.14 4.89 2.76
C PRO A 72 1.92 5.67 3.26
N PRO A 73 1.77 5.84 4.58
CA PRO A 73 0.68 6.63 5.15
C PRO A 73 0.59 8.05 4.58
N GLY A 74 -0.62 8.46 4.20
CA GLY A 74 -0.96 9.82 3.78
C GLY A 74 -0.80 10.09 2.28
N ILE A 75 -0.55 9.05 1.48
CA ILE A 75 -0.29 9.17 0.04
C ILE A 75 -1.49 8.73 -0.81
N CYS A 76 -2.48 8.05 -0.24
CA CYS A 76 -3.57 7.46 -1.01
C CYS A 76 -4.56 8.50 -1.56
N GLY A 77 -4.74 9.65 -0.89
CA GLY A 77 -5.75 10.63 -1.29
C GLY A 77 -7.13 9.97 -1.41
N ASP A 78 -7.76 10.13 -2.58
CA ASP A 78 -9.08 9.54 -2.87
C ASP A 78 -9.00 8.17 -3.58
N ALA A 79 -7.81 7.58 -3.70
CA ALA A 79 -7.64 6.29 -4.36
C ALA A 79 -8.32 5.17 -3.57
N VAL A 80 -9.23 4.45 -4.24
CA VAL A 80 -9.86 3.25 -3.68
C VAL A 80 -8.84 2.11 -3.54
N GLN A 81 -9.06 1.25 -2.53
CA GLN A 81 -8.21 0.07 -2.27
C GLN A 81 -6.71 0.43 -2.16
N CYS A 82 -6.42 1.59 -1.59
CA CYS A 82 -5.07 2.10 -1.36
C CYS A 82 -4.77 2.16 0.13
N GLY A 83 -3.56 1.75 0.51
CA GLY A 83 -3.09 1.90 1.87
C GLY A 83 -1.85 1.06 2.16
N GLN A 84 -1.79 0.44 3.33
CA GLN A 84 -0.62 -0.27 3.83
C GLN A 84 -0.98 -1.63 4.43
N LEU A 85 0.02 -2.49 4.59
CA LEU A 85 -0.09 -3.76 5.28
C LEU A 85 0.33 -3.62 6.74
N LEU A 86 -0.41 -4.26 7.63
CA LEU A 86 -0.09 -4.38 9.05
C LEU A 86 0.27 -5.83 9.36
N LEU A 87 1.49 -6.07 9.87
CA LEU A 87 1.92 -7.37 10.34
C LEU A 87 1.71 -7.48 11.84
N TRP A 88 0.85 -8.42 12.22
CA TRP A 88 0.60 -8.83 13.58
C TRP A 88 1.16 -10.23 13.80
N ALA A 89 1.72 -10.46 14.99
CA ALA A 89 2.10 -11.79 15.44
C ALA A 89 1.58 -12.00 16.86
N ASN A 90 0.79 -13.05 17.08
CA ASN A 90 0.12 -13.34 18.35
C ASN A 90 -0.61 -12.09 18.91
N ASP A 91 -1.47 -11.48 18.07
CA ASP A 91 -2.28 -10.29 18.37
C ASP A 91 -1.52 -9.00 18.71
N LYS A 92 -0.20 -8.98 18.55
CA LYS A 92 0.63 -7.78 18.69
C LYS A 92 1.07 -7.26 17.33
N LEU A 93 0.85 -5.96 17.08
CA LEU A 93 1.35 -5.28 15.89
C LEU A 93 2.86 -5.11 15.99
N TYR A 94 3.58 -5.51 14.94
CA TYR A 94 5.03 -5.36 14.84
C TYR A 94 5.45 -4.43 13.72
N GLN A 95 4.80 -4.51 12.56
CA GLN A 95 5.27 -3.79 11.37
C GLN A 95 4.15 -3.21 10.53
N ARG A 96 4.50 -2.12 9.84
CA ARG A 96 3.71 -1.53 8.77
C ARG A 96 4.53 -1.58 7.49
N SER A 97 3.93 -1.94 6.36
CA SER A 97 4.62 -2.01 5.08
C SER A 97 3.77 -1.41 3.95
N SER A 98 4.44 -0.69 3.05
CA SER A 98 3.87 -0.18 1.81
C SER A 98 4.29 -1.01 0.59
N THR A 99 4.82 -2.21 0.81
CA THR A 99 5.23 -3.14 -0.24
C THR A 99 4.67 -4.54 0.02
N ASN A 100 4.70 -5.40 -0.99
CA ASN A 100 4.26 -6.78 -0.88
C ASN A 100 5.27 -7.70 -0.18
N VAL A 101 6.37 -7.15 0.33
CA VAL A 101 7.32 -7.85 1.20
C VAL A 101 7.33 -7.14 2.55
N ILE A 102 7.26 -7.92 3.63
CA ILE A 102 7.37 -7.40 5.00
C ILE A 102 8.53 -8.11 5.68
N ASP A 103 9.61 -7.37 5.94
CA ASP A 103 10.76 -7.87 6.69
C ASP A 103 10.53 -7.68 8.18
N TRP A 104 9.97 -8.70 8.85
CA TRP A 104 9.68 -8.62 10.28
C TRP A 104 10.98 -8.62 11.10
N GLU A 105 11.24 -7.52 11.78
CA GLU A 105 12.40 -7.36 12.67
C GLU A 105 12.17 -8.09 14.00
N LEU A 106 12.95 -9.16 14.23
CA LEU A 106 12.81 -10.01 15.42
C LEU A 106 13.50 -9.44 16.66
N SER A 107 14.29 -8.37 16.54
CA SER A 107 14.96 -7.68 17.67
C SER A 107 13.96 -7.11 18.68
N SER A 108 12.74 -6.79 18.24
CA SER A 108 11.66 -6.27 19.09
C SER A 108 10.79 -7.38 19.76
N VAL A 109 11.10 -8.65 19.49
CA VAL A 109 10.32 -9.82 19.92
C VAL A 109 11.00 -10.47 21.12
N ILE A 110 10.35 -10.42 22.29
CA ILE A 110 10.92 -10.96 23.55
C ILE A 110 11.23 -12.46 23.43
N ASN A 111 10.28 -13.24 22.90
CA ASN A 111 10.42 -14.68 22.71
C ASN A 111 10.40 -14.98 21.22
N ARG A 112 11.52 -14.78 20.53
CA ARG A 112 11.63 -14.93 19.07
C ARG A 112 11.64 -16.37 18.56
N TYR A 113 11.57 -17.37 19.44
CA TYR A 113 11.53 -18.78 19.12
C TYR A 113 10.22 -19.39 19.58
N GLY A 114 9.66 -20.29 18.79
CA GLY A 114 8.38 -20.94 19.04
C GLY A 114 7.34 -20.64 17.97
N GLU A 115 6.09 -20.96 18.27
CA GLU A 115 4.98 -20.80 17.35
C GLU A 115 4.47 -19.35 17.33
N PHE A 116 4.16 -18.87 16.12
CA PHE A 116 3.52 -17.59 15.89
C PHE A 116 2.32 -17.75 14.97
N LEU A 117 1.20 -17.18 15.40
CA LEU A 117 0.07 -16.87 14.54
C LEU A 117 0.29 -15.49 13.93
N ILE A 118 0.60 -15.48 12.64
CA ILE A 118 0.80 -14.29 11.83
C ILE A 118 -0.55 -13.89 11.23
N LYS A 119 -0.85 -12.59 11.31
CA LYS A 119 -1.97 -11.96 10.61
C LYS A 119 -1.42 -10.74 9.88
N ILE A 120 -1.59 -10.71 8.56
CA ILE A 120 -1.28 -9.56 7.72
C ILE A 120 -2.59 -8.98 7.21
N GLU A 121 -2.84 -7.72 7.51
CA GLU A 121 -4.10 -7.02 7.23
C GLU A 121 -3.84 -5.79 6.36
N ALA A 122 -4.63 -5.60 5.32
CA ALA A 122 -4.57 -4.40 4.49
C ALA A 122 -5.51 -3.32 5.04
N VAL A 123 -4.97 -2.12 5.26
CA VAL A 123 -5.72 -0.99 5.83
C VAL A 123 -5.49 0.28 5.02
N THR A 124 -6.46 1.19 5.03
CA THR A 124 -6.37 2.52 4.43
C THR A 124 -5.41 3.43 5.20
N ASP A 125 -5.19 4.65 4.69
CA ASP A 125 -4.45 5.70 5.39
C ASP A 125 -5.07 6.08 6.75
N ALA A 126 -6.41 6.01 6.85
CA ALA A 126 -7.14 6.26 8.10
C ALA A 126 -7.05 5.08 9.08
N GLY A 127 -6.53 3.93 8.63
CA GLY A 127 -6.47 2.69 9.42
C GLY A 127 -7.72 1.83 9.32
N ASP A 128 -8.66 2.16 8.44
CA ASP A 128 -9.85 1.35 8.19
C ASP A 128 -9.48 0.09 7.38
N PRO A 129 -10.12 -1.07 7.62
CA PRO A 129 -9.85 -2.27 6.83
C PRO A 129 -10.20 -2.06 5.35
N ILE A 130 -9.30 -2.49 4.47
CA ILE A 130 -9.62 -2.67 3.05
C ILE A 130 -10.40 -3.98 2.93
N LEU A 131 -11.50 -3.98 2.18
CA LEU A 131 -12.42 -5.12 2.10
C LEU A 131 -12.20 -5.93 0.82
N ASP A 132 -12.43 -7.24 0.90
CA ASP A 132 -12.44 -8.16 -0.23
C ASP A 132 -13.78 -8.13 -1.01
N ALA A 133 -13.94 -9.06 -1.95
CA ALA A 133 -15.14 -9.18 -2.78
C ALA A 133 -16.42 -9.48 -1.99
N ASP A 134 -16.30 -10.11 -0.83
CA ASP A 134 -17.42 -10.49 0.04
C ASP A 134 -17.73 -9.42 1.09
N GLY A 135 -16.97 -8.32 1.09
CA GLY A 135 -17.08 -7.24 2.07
C GLY A 135 -16.42 -7.56 3.42
N ALA A 136 -15.56 -8.58 3.49
CA ALA A 136 -14.80 -8.92 4.68
C ALA A 136 -13.43 -8.21 4.66
N PRO A 137 -12.80 -7.96 5.83
CA PRO A 137 -11.44 -7.43 5.88
C PRO A 137 -10.44 -8.28 5.09
N LEU A 138 -9.65 -7.63 4.24
CA LEU A 138 -8.63 -8.27 3.44
C LEU A 138 -7.45 -8.67 4.32
N VAL A 139 -7.46 -9.93 4.74
CA VAL A 139 -6.53 -10.50 5.72
C VAL A 139 -5.94 -11.79 5.20
N ALA A 140 -4.64 -11.98 5.41
CA ALA A 140 -3.94 -13.24 5.22
C ALA A 140 -3.37 -13.72 6.55
N THR A 141 -3.54 -15.00 6.87
CA THR A 141 -3.03 -15.61 8.11
C THR A 141 -2.00 -16.70 7.82
N ARG A 142 -1.13 -16.93 8.80
CA ARG A 142 -0.17 -18.05 8.79
C ARG A 142 0.15 -18.52 10.18
N THR A 143 0.30 -19.82 10.35
CA THR A 143 1.02 -20.37 11.49
C THR A 143 2.45 -20.69 11.05
N ILE A 144 3.44 -20.23 11.81
CA ILE A 144 4.85 -20.58 11.60
C ILE A 144 5.49 -20.94 12.93
N THR A 145 6.59 -21.69 12.88
CA THR A 145 7.47 -21.89 14.03
C THR A 145 8.83 -21.31 13.72
N THR A 146 9.40 -20.50 14.61
CA THR A 146 10.78 -20.03 14.49
C THR A 146 11.68 -20.82 15.44
N ALA A 147 12.89 -21.14 14.98
CA ALA A 147 13.89 -21.86 15.75
C ALA A 147 15.31 -21.39 15.39
N VAL A 148 16.31 -21.74 16.20
CA VAL A 148 17.73 -21.51 15.86
C VAL A 148 18.05 -22.25 14.55
N SER A 149 17.61 -23.50 14.45
CA SER A 149 17.71 -24.34 13.25
C SER A 149 16.47 -25.19 13.11
N CYS A 150 16.03 -25.42 11.88
CA CYS A 150 14.95 -26.36 11.58
C CYS A 150 15.53 -27.72 11.23
N GLU A 151 14.94 -28.79 11.75
CA GLU A 151 15.29 -30.13 11.30
C GLU A 151 14.86 -30.32 9.85
N ALA A 152 15.71 -30.97 9.06
CA ALA A 152 15.32 -31.39 7.72
C ALA A 152 14.16 -32.39 7.85
N SER A 153 12.98 -32.02 7.35
CA SER A 153 11.84 -32.93 7.23
C SER A 153 12.31 -34.16 6.45
N ARG A 154 12.28 -35.34 7.07
CA ARG A 154 12.56 -36.62 6.40
C ARG A 154 11.45 -37.02 5.45
#